data_AF-A0A3D0X5L6-F1
#
_entry.id   AF-A0A3D0X5L6-F1
#
_cell.length_a   1.000
_cell.length_b   1.000
_cell.length_c   1.000
_cell.angle_alpha   90.00
_cell.angle_beta   90.00
_cell.angle_gamma   90.00
#
_symmetry.space_group_name_H-M   'P 1'
#
loop_
_entity.id
_entity.type
_entity.pdbx_description
1 polymer ?
#
loop_
_entity_poly.entity_id
_entity_poly.type
_entity_poly.pdbx_seq_one_letter_code
_entity_poly.pdbx_strand_id
1 'polypeptide(L)'
;MQETNRDQTSYQQALRKKYERKILMNVHRCLLALVIGIVIWLPQPSEAVQTSEGVRITLVHTNDTHARIKPEDNAGKSMGWAVLAAAIKKERELNPDTLVLDAGDTFHGLPLITLSRGENMVPLLNLTGYDAMCLGNQDFNYGAPRLLELSKKLKFPILAANVAYKDSGQLLFAPYKEFNLSGVKIAVFGLVTPETKQKISPLWMKNLAFLDPVQQAQLMVDKLRPNNDLIIAVTHLGIDPVCADKSTNVAQKVKGIDIIIDGHSHTVLPQGIKEGDTLICQTGCYDSYLGEVNVTINNHRVVNKSARLLGLDEVNRLAPTPDQEVLKEIERITKSSQSILDKVIGKSSRKLQYNREEIRTSETELGDYAADAYRGVSDADIAIVNAGTFRADIPKGTITRKDTIAVFPFGNNVHKIQVTGAQVKEALEHGVSKYPADVGIFPQVSGVSFTLDSSAPAGSRVVNLEMNGKPIDLTQKYSLAVTNFMHTGGDGYSMLVNAPILGEYGLADDVLAAWISRGETLHNSGERIRILGTGNK
;
A
#
# COMPACT_ATOMS: atom_id res chain seq x y z
N MET A 1 55.48 -54.18 63.82
CA MET A 1 54.30 -53.97 62.95
C MET A 1 54.26 -52.51 62.43
N GLN A 2 55.37 -52.00 61.90
CA GLN A 2 55.48 -50.59 61.46
C GLN A 2 56.34 -50.36 60.19
N GLU A 3 56.97 -51.39 59.62
CA GLU A 3 57.81 -51.23 58.42
C GLU A 3 57.13 -51.61 57.10
N THR A 4 55.99 -52.31 57.13
CA THR A 4 55.28 -52.72 55.90
C THR A 4 54.33 -51.66 55.31
N ASN A 5 54.07 -50.55 56.03
CA ASN A 5 53.12 -49.51 55.59
C ASN A 5 53.75 -48.34 54.81
N ARG A 6 55.07 -48.14 54.83
CA ARG A 6 55.72 -47.04 54.09
C ARG A 6 55.91 -47.33 52.60
N ASP A 7 56.06 -48.59 52.23
CA ASP A 7 56.41 -48.98 50.86
C ASP A 7 55.19 -49.02 49.91
N GLN A 8 54.01 -49.37 50.44
CA GLN A 8 52.76 -49.32 49.66
C GLN A 8 52.34 -47.88 49.31
N THR A 9 52.61 -46.90 50.17
CA THR A 9 52.25 -45.50 49.92
C THR A 9 53.10 -44.88 48.81
N SER A 10 54.39 -45.22 48.76
CA SER A 10 55.33 -44.78 47.72
C SER A 10 54.96 -45.33 46.34
N TYR A 11 54.63 -46.62 46.27
CA TYR A 11 54.22 -47.28 45.03
C TYR A 11 52.90 -46.73 44.47
N GLN A 12 51.90 -46.50 45.33
CA GLN A 12 50.61 -45.93 44.94
C GLN A 12 50.74 -44.46 44.46
N GLN A 13 51.62 -43.67 45.08
CA GLN A 13 51.91 -42.30 44.62
C GLN A 13 52.63 -42.27 43.26
N ALA A 14 53.55 -43.20 43.02
CA ALA A 14 54.24 -43.32 41.73
C ALA A 14 53.30 -43.73 40.60
N LEU A 15 52.39 -44.68 40.86
CA LEU A 15 51.34 -45.07 39.91
C LEU A 15 50.38 -43.92 39.62
N ARG A 16 49.94 -43.19 40.65
CA ARG A 16 49.05 -42.03 40.48
C ARG A 16 49.67 -40.94 39.61
N LYS A 17 50.93 -40.57 39.85
CA LYS A 17 51.66 -39.61 38.98
C LYS A 17 51.81 -40.11 37.54
N LYS A 18 52.00 -41.42 37.33
CA LYS A 18 52.10 -42.01 35.99
C LYS A 18 50.75 -41.98 35.25
N TYR A 19 49.65 -42.25 35.94
CA TYR A 19 48.29 -42.15 35.39
C TYR A 19 47.89 -40.69 35.11
N GLU A 20 48.17 -39.76 36.03
CA GLU A 20 47.89 -38.33 35.85
C GLU A 20 48.66 -37.76 34.65
N ARG A 21 49.95 -38.10 34.46
CA ARG A 21 50.71 -37.71 33.26
C ARG A 21 50.13 -38.27 31.96
N LYS A 22 49.63 -39.51 31.98
CA LYS A 22 49.04 -40.16 30.81
C LYS A 22 47.69 -39.55 30.44
N ILE A 23 46.89 -39.18 31.44
CA ILE A 23 45.64 -38.44 31.25
C ILE A 23 45.93 -37.03 30.73
N LEU A 24 46.90 -36.31 31.30
CA LEU A 24 47.28 -34.97 30.85
C LEU A 24 47.78 -34.96 29.39
N MET A 25 48.57 -35.96 29.00
CA MET A 25 49.03 -36.14 27.61
C MET A 25 47.89 -36.44 26.64
N ASN A 26 46.90 -37.24 27.04
CA ASN A 26 45.75 -37.55 26.19
C ASN A 26 44.79 -36.35 26.09
N VAL A 27 44.61 -35.58 27.16
CA VAL A 27 43.83 -34.33 27.14
C VAL A 27 44.49 -33.27 26.27
N HIS A 28 45.83 -33.14 26.29
CA HIS A 28 46.55 -32.25 25.37
C HIS A 28 46.44 -32.69 23.91
N ARG A 29 46.49 -33.99 23.62
CA ARG A 29 46.30 -34.51 22.25
C ARG A 29 44.87 -34.32 21.73
N CYS A 30 43.86 -34.47 22.60
CA CYS A 30 42.47 -34.18 22.24
C CYS A 30 42.20 -32.68 22.05
N LEU A 31 42.79 -31.81 22.88
CA LEU A 31 42.68 -30.35 22.73
C LEU A 31 43.39 -29.85 21.46
N LEU A 32 44.56 -30.40 21.12
CA LEU A 32 45.27 -30.04 19.88
C LEU A 32 44.51 -30.50 18.62
N ALA A 33 43.88 -31.68 18.67
CA ALA A 33 43.03 -32.17 17.57
C ALA A 33 41.73 -31.36 17.42
N LEU A 34 41.17 -30.84 18.52
CA LEU A 34 40.00 -29.95 18.50
C LEU A 34 40.35 -28.56 17.94
N VAL A 35 41.52 -28.02 18.26
CA VAL A 35 41.98 -26.72 17.73
C VAL A 35 42.32 -26.83 16.23
N ILE A 36 42.93 -27.93 15.78
CA ILE A 36 43.22 -28.14 14.34
C ILE A 36 41.92 -28.42 13.56
N GLY A 37 40.93 -29.11 14.16
CA GLY A 37 39.61 -29.34 13.55
C GLY A 37 38.75 -28.08 13.42
N ILE A 38 38.87 -27.13 14.36
CA ILE A 38 38.13 -25.85 14.31
C ILE A 38 38.74 -24.89 13.27
N VAL A 39 40.04 -24.95 12.99
CA VAL A 39 40.69 -24.10 11.98
C VAL A 39 40.37 -24.55 10.54
N ILE A 40 40.01 -25.83 10.32
CA ILE A 40 39.64 -26.37 8.99
C ILE A 40 38.15 -26.14 8.66
N TRP A 41 37.35 -25.65 9.62
CA TRP A 41 35.91 -25.42 9.46
C TRP A 41 35.49 -23.95 9.66
N LEU A 42 36.42 -23.02 9.45
CA LEU A 42 36.03 -21.64 9.19
C LEU A 42 35.50 -21.57 7.75
N PRO A 43 34.25 -21.11 7.52
CA PRO A 43 33.81 -20.82 6.17
C PRO A 43 34.79 -19.80 5.60
N GLN A 44 35.54 -20.21 4.59
CA GLN A 44 36.26 -19.25 3.76
C GLN A 44 35.21 -18.24 3.29
N PRO A 45 35.42 -16.92 3.43
CA PRO A 45 34.56 -15.98 2.75
C PRO A 45 34.56 -16.41 1.28
N SER A 46 33.38 -16.71 0.74
CA SER A 46 33.21 -16.96 -0.68
C SER A 46 33.67 -15.70 -1.39
N GLU A 47 34.94 -15.65 -1.80
CA GLU A 47 35.37 -14.68 -2.80
C GLU A 47 34.47 -14.92 -4.01
N ALA A 48 33.66 -13.92 -4.32
CA ALA A 48 32.80 -13.94 -5.47
C ALA A 48 33.65 -14.30 -6.68
N VAL A 49 33.31 -15.40 -7.35
CA VAL A 49 33.90 -15.73 -8.64
C VAL A 49 33.40 -14.65 -9.61
N GLN A 50 34.20 -13.59 -9.79
CA GLN A 50 34.01 -12.64 -10.88
C GLN A 50 34.15 -13.42 -12.17
N THR A 51 33.02 -13.76 -12.78
CA THR A 51 33.01 -14.19 -14.17
C THR A 51 33.34 -12.98 -15.04
N SER A 52 33.88 -13.20 -16.23
CA SER A 52 34.11 -12.16 -17.23
C SER A 52 32.83 -11.41 -17.66
N GLU A 53 31.66 -11.87 -17.21
CA GLU A 53 30.33 -11.38 -17.59
C GLU A 53 29.68 -10.47 -16.52
N GLY A 54 30.27 -10.34 -15.32
CA GLY A 54 29.72 -9.54 -14.22
C GLY A 54 28.76 -10.30 -13.29
N VAL A 55 28.32 -9.65 -12.20
CA VAL A 55 27.37 -10.20 -11.21
C VAL A 55 25.95 -9.85 -11.61
N ARG A 56 25.04 -10.83 -11.61
CA ARG A 56 23.61 -10.63 -11.93
C ARG A 56 22.78 -10.49 -10.65
N ILE A 57 22.25 -9.28 -10.43
CA ILE A 57 21.26 -9.03 -9.39
C ILE A 57 19.87 -9.12 -9.99
N THR A 58 18.96 -9.84 -9.32
CA THR A 58 17.54 -9.85 -9.67
C THR A 58 16.76 -9.04 -8.64
N LEU A 59 15.95 -8.09 -9.09
CA LEU A 59 14.96 -7.41 -8.27
C LEU A 59 13.60 -8.02 -8.56
N VAL A 60 12.90 -8.45 -7.52
CA VAL A 60 11.50 -8.87 -7.61
C VAL A 60 10.65 -7.83 -6.90
N HIS A 61 9.56 -7.39 -7.50
CA HIS A 61 8.76 -6.34 -6.89
C HIS A 61 7.26 -6.41 -7.13
N THR A 62 6.54 -5.75 -6.23
CA THR A 62 5.09 -5.52 -6.26
C THR A 62 4.78 -4.07 -5.90
N ASN A 63 3.58 -3.62 -6.23
CA ASN A 63 3.00 -2.37 -5.76
C ASN A 63 1.48 -2.48 -5.76
N ASP A 64 0.79 -1.68 -4.94
CA ASP A 64 -0.65 -1.51 -4.99
C ASP A 64 -1.42 -2.83 -4.86
N THR A 65 -1.01 -3.68 -3.92
CA THR A 65 -1.66 -4.97 -3.68
C THR A 65 -3.09 -4.79 -3.15
N HIS A 66 -3.34 -3.66 -2.46
CA HIS A 66 -4.63 -3.25 -1.90
C HIS A 66 -5.39 -4.39 -1.21
N ALA A 67 -4.68 -5.24 -0.47
CA ALA A 67 -5.24 -6.35 0.29
C ALA A 67 -5.95 -7.45 -0.54
N ARG A 68 -5.63 -7.64 -1.83
CA ARG A 68 -6.13 -8.77 -2.65
C ARG A 68 -5.38 -10.07 -2.29
N ILE A 69 -5.69 -10.61 -1.12
CA ILE A 69 -4.95 -11.75 -0.56
C ILE A 69 -5.24 -13.07 -1.27
N LYS A 70 -6.35 -13.19 -2.01
CA LYS A 70 -6.75 -14.39 -2.75
C LYS A 70 -7.11 -14.07 -4.22
N PRO A 71 -7.04 -15.06 -5.14
CA PRO A 71 -7.38 -14.83 -6.54
C PRO A 71 -8.79 -14.28 -6.77
N GLU A 72 -9.79 -14.76 -6.02
CA GLU A 72 -11.18 -14.31 -6.13
C GLU A 72 -11.39 -12.85 -5.73
N ASP A 73 -10.44 -12.25 -5.01
CA ASP A 73 -10.52 -10.86 -4.57
C ASP A 73 -10.37 -9.85 -5.73
N ASN A 74 -10.03 -10.33 -6.94
CA ASN A 74 -10.04 -9.56 -8.19
C ASN A 74 -10.62 -10.36 -9.35
N ALA A 75 -11.74 -11.06 -9.12
CA ALA A 75 -12.44 -11.87 -10.14
C ALA A 75 -11.51 -12.90 -10.85
N GLY A 76 -10.56 -13.48 -10.11
CA GLY A 76 -9.58 -14.43 -10.63
C GLY A 76 -8.38 -13.80 -11.35
N LYS A 77 -8.32 -12.46 -11.47
CA LYS A 77 -7.21 -11.73 -12.09
C LYS A 77 -6.07 -11.40 -11.12
N SER A 78 -6.29 -11.59 -9.82
CA SER A 78 -5.22 -11.55 -8.82
C SER A 78 -4.55 -12.91 -8.76
N MET A 79 -3.24 -12.93 -8.59
CA MET A 79 -2.50 -14.16 -8.39
C MET A 79 -2.72 -14.74 -6.99
N GLY A 80 -3.07 -13.89 -6.02
CA GLY A 80 -3.20 -14.24 -4.62
C GLY A 80 -1.85 -14.43 -3.92
N TRP A 81 -1.83 -14.15 -2.62
CA TRP A 81 -0.58 -14.03 -1.86
C TRP A 81 0.16 -15.35 -1.67
N ALA A 82 -0.55 -16.47 -1.65
CA ALA A 82 0.09 -17.79 -1.55
C ALA A 82 0.88 -18.17 -2.81
N VAL A 83 0.34 -17.84 -4.00
CA VAL A 83 1.02 -18.06 -5.28
C VAL A 83 2.18 -17.08 -5.41
N LEU A 84 1.95 -15.81 -5.08
CA LEU A 84 2.97 -14.76 -5.07
C LEU A 84 4.18 -15.13 -4.18
N ALA A 85 3.93 -15.55 -2.94
CA ALA A 85 4.98 -15.96 -2.01
C ALA A 85 5.77 -17.16 -2.50
N ALA A 86 5.10 -18.17 -3.08
CA ALA A 86 5.77 -19.33 -3.67
C ALA A 86 6.68 -18.92 -4.83
N ALA A 87 6.21 -18.01 -5.70
CA ALA A 87 6.98 -17.47 -6.81
C ALA A 87 8.23 -16.73 -6.35
N ILE A 88 8.07 -15.82 -5.38
CA ILE A 88 9.17 -15.02 -4.80
C ILE A 88 10.22 -15.94 -4.16
N LYS A 89 9.77 -16.93 -3.37
CA LYS A 89 10.66 -17.92 -2.78
C LYS A 89 11.40 -18.70 -3.86
N LYS A 90 10.70 -19.06 -4.96
CA LYS A 90 11.31 -19.78 -6.08
C LYS A 90 12.34 -18.97 -6.85
N GLU A 91 12.08 -17.70 -7.11
CA GLU A 91 13.08 -16.80 -7.72
C GLU A 91 14.34 -16.72 -6.86
N ARG A 92 14.19 -16.55 -5.55
CA ARG A 92 15.33 -16.49 -4.62
C ARG A 92 16.08 -17.83 -4.51
N GLU A 93 15.40 -18.96 -4.66
CA GLU A 93 16.06 -20.27 -4.77
C GLU A 93 16.89 -20.42 -6.06
N LEU A 94 16.38 -19.91 -7.19
CA LEU A 94 17.06 -19.97 -8.49
C LEU A 94 18.21 -18.97 -8.58
N ASN A 95 18.08 -17.81 -7.95
CA ASN A 95 19.10 -16.79 -7.85
C ASN A 95 19.20 -16.25 -6.41
N PRO A 96 20.19 -16.70 -5.62
CA PRO A 96 20.41 -16.18 -4.26
C PRO A 96 20.67 -14.68 -4.20
N ASP A 97 21.15 -14.08 -5.30
CA ASP A 97 21.34 -12.63 -5.46
C ASP A 97 20.05 -11.91 -5.88
N THR A 98 18.95 -12.24 -5.18
CA THR A 98 17.61 -11.67 -5.40
C THR A 98 17.19 -10.77 -4.25
N LEU A 99 16.79 -9.53 -4.57
CA LEU A 99 16.22 -8.56 -3.65
C LEU A 99 14.73 -8.36 -3.93
N VAL A 100 13.89 -8.43 -2.89
CA VAL A 100 12.43 -8.39 -3.02
C VAL A 100 11.87 -7.11 -2.39
N LEU A 101 11.16 -6.30 -3.16
CA LEU A 101 10.74 -4.94 -2.78
C LEU A 101 9.23 -4.74 -2.98
N ASP A 102 8.57 -4.04 -2.05
CA ASP A 102 7.18 -3.60 -2.24
C ASP A 102 7.10 -2.07 -2.28
N ALA A 103 6.38 -1.53 -3.25
CA ALA A 103 6.26 -0.09 -3.44
C ALA A 103 5.08 0.55 -2.68
N GLY A 104 4.37 -0.18 -1.80
CA GLY A 104 3.34 0.40 -0.92
C GLY A 104 1.90 0.20 -1.37
N ASP A 105 0.97 0.72 -0.57
CA ASP A 105 -0.49 0.51 -0.64
C ASP A 105 -0.88 -0.97 -0.42
N THR A 106 -0.46 -1.49 0.74
CA THR A 106 -0.64 -2.91 1.10
C THR A 106 -1.49 -3.09 2.37
N PHE A 107 -1.50 -2.13 3.30
CA PHE A 107 -2.23 -2.25 4.59
C PHE A 107 -3.73 -1.94 4.51
N HIS A 108 -4.28 -1.70 3.32
CA HIS A 108 -5.66 -1.27 3.13
C HIS A 108 -6.27 -1.81 1.83
N GLY A 109 -7.60 -1.90 1.74
CA GLY A 109 -8.28 -2.05 0.46
C GLY A 109 -9.52 -2.95 0.49
N LEU A 110 -9.44 -4.12 1.13
CA LEU A 110 -10.55 -5.09 1.22
C LEU A 110 -10.99 -5.36 2.66
N PRO A 111 -12.25 -5.79 2.87
CA PRO A 111 -12.86 -5.88 4.20
C PRO A 111 -12.04 -6.63 5.25
N LEU A 112 -11.40 -7.75 4.90
CA LEU A 112 -10.60 -8.55 5.84
C LEU A 112 -9.43 -7.78 6.44
N ILE A 113 -8.79 -6.92 5.64
CA ILE A 113 -7.64 -6.13 6.07
C ILE A 113 -8.11 -4.81 6.68
N THR A 114 -9.13 -4.17 6.08
CA THR A 114 -9.78 -2.96 6.60
C THR A 114 -10.29 -3.15 8.04
N LEU A 115 -11.05 -4.21 8.31
CA LEU A 115 -11.61 -4.48 9.65
C LEU A 115 -10.53 -4.64 10.71
N SER A 116 -9.39 -5.21 10.34
CA SER A 116 -8.24 -5.41 11.23
C SER A 116 -7.33 -4.18 11.33
N ARG A 117 -7.65 -3.10 10.61
CA ARG A 117 -6.81 -1.91 10.49
C ARG A 117 -5.37 -2.28 10.12
N GLY A 118 -5.21 -3.13 9.11
CA GLY A 118 -3.92 -3.60 8.59
C GLY A 118 -3.27 -4.77 9.35
N GLU A 119 -3.75 -5.15 10.55
CA GLU A 119 -3.12 -6.20 11.37
C GLU A 119 -2.97 -7.52 10.63
N ASN A 120 -4.03 -7.94 9.93
CA ASN A 120 -4.08 -9.22 9.23
C ASN A 120 -3.11 -9.28 8.04
N MET A 121 -2.55 -8.14 7.61
CA MET A 121 -1.59 -8.09 6.51
C MET A 121 -0.16 -8.42 6.95
N VAL A 122 0.18 -8.11 8.21
CA VAL A 122 1.52 -8.33 8.79
C VAL A 122 2.02 -9.77 8.65
N PRO A 123 1.26 -10.82 9.03
CA PRO A 123 1.77 -12.18 8.92
C PRO A 123 1.94 -12.61 7.46
N LEU A 124 1.09 -12.15 6.54
CA LEU A 124 1.24 -12.42 5.11
C LEU A 124 2.52 -11.76 4.55
N LEU A 125 2.73 -10.47 4.83
CA LEU A 125 3.95 -9.73 4.49
C LEU A 125 5.22 -10.43 4.99
N ASN A 126 5.20 -10.91 6.24
CA ASN A 126 6.32 -11.62 6.85
C ASN A 126 6.62 -12.99 6.23
N LEU A 127 5.63 -13.63 5.60
CA LEU A 127 5.77 -14.93 4.96
C LEU A 127 6.17 -14.84 3.49
N THR A 128 5.83 -13.74 2.81
CA THR A 128 6.12 -13.51 1.38
C THR A 128 7.62 -13.37 1.10
N GLY A 129 8.38 -12.78 2.03
CA GLY A 129 9.84 -12.70 1.94
C GLY A 129 10.40 -11.39 1.39
N TYR A 130 9.70 -10.27 1.58
CA TYR A 130 10.21 -8.93 1.26
C TYR A 130 11.46 -8.55 2.06
N ASP A 131 12.36 -7.80 1.44
CA ASP A 131 13.60 -7.30 2.03
C ASP A 131 13.50 -5.84 2.50
N ALA A 132 12.62 -5.06 1.86
CA ALA A 132 12.22 -3.71 2.22
C ALA A 132 10.89 -3.32 1.53
N MET A 133 10.21 -2.33 2.10
CA MET A 133 8.96 -1.78 1.55
C MET A 133 8.98 -0.25 1.63
N CYS A 134 8.44 0.44 0.63
CA CYS A 134 8.03 1.84 0.75
C CYS A 134 6.55 1.94 1.14
N LEU A 135 6.13 3.06 1.71
CA LEU A 135 4.72 3.31 2.01
C LEU A 135 4.02 3.96 0.83
N GLY A 136 2.79 3.54 0.58
CA GLY A 136 1.84 4.29 -0.22
C GLY A 136 0.94 5.19 0.62
N ASN A 137 0.12 6.00 -0.03
CA ASN A 137 -0.80 6.89 0.69
C ASN A 137 -1.81 6.08 1.52
N GLN A 138 -2.37 5.00 1.00
CA GLN A 138 -3.42 4.23 1.69
C GLN A 138 -2.89 3.52 2.95
N ASP A 139 -1.58 3.30 3.07
CA ASP A 139 -0.98 2.75 4.29
C ASP A 139 -1.15 3.69 5.50
N PHE A 140 -1.43 4.98 5.27
CA PHE A 140 -1.71 5.98 6.31
C PHE A 140 -3.19 6.08 6.71
N ASN A 141 -4.10 5.27 6.15
CA ASN A 141 -5.55 5.36 6.44
C ASN A 141 -5.90 5.24 7.93
N TYR A 142 -5.04 4.59 8.73
CA TYR A 142 -5.25 4.42 10.17
C TYR A 142 -4.32 5.29 11.03
N GLY A 143 -3.58 6.22 10.40
CA GLY A 143 -2.63 7.13 11.04
C GLY A 143 -1.25 6.54 11.35
N ALA A 144 -0.26 7.43 11.50
CA ALA A 144 1.12 7.05 11.80
C ALA A 144 1.30 6.22 13.08
N PRO A 145 0.56 6.43 14.20
CA PRO A 145 0.69 5.57 15.37
C PRO A 145 0.40 4.11 15.05
N ARG A 146 -0.67 3.84 14.30
CA ARG A 146 -1.02 2.49 13.87
C ARG A 146 0.03 1.90 12.95
N LEU A 147 0.53 2.70 12.01
CA LEU A 147 1.58 2.25 11.09
C LEU A 147 2.88 1.87 11.81
N LEU A 148 3.27 2.63 12.85
CA LEU A 148 4.42 2.32 13.70
C LEU A 148 4.21 1.06 14.57
N GLU A 149 2.97 0.75 14.96
CA GLU A 149 2.66 -0.52 15.62
C GLU A 149 2.83 -1.71 14.67
N LEU A 150 2.31 -1.59 13.44
CA LEU A 150 2.42 -2.62 12.41
C LEU A 150 3.88 -2.83 12.01
N SER A 151 4.65 -1.75 11.83
CA SER A 151 6.05 -1.81 11.40
C SER A 151 6.94 -2.58 12.38
N LYS A 152 6.66 -2.49 13.69
CA LYS A 152 7.39 -3.24 14.74
C LYS A 152 7.18 -4.75 14.65
N LYS A 153 6.14 -5.20 13.96
CA LYS A 153 5.81 -6.62 13.76
C LYS A 153 6.32 -7.15 12.41
N LEU A 154 6.84 -6.29 11.53
CA LEU A 154 7.43 -6.70 10.27
C LEU A 154 8.86 -7.22 10.47
N LYS A 155 9.26 -8.20 9.65
CA LYS A 155 10.61 -8.78 9.62
C LYS A 155 11.58 -8.01 8.71
N PHE A 156 11.08 -6.99 8.01
CA PHE A 156 11.83 -6.13 7.10
C PHE A 156 11.47 -4.66 7.37
N PRO A 157 12.34 -3.71 7.01
CA PRO A 157 12.08 -2.31 7.25
C PRO A 157 11.09 -1.71 6.24
N ILE A 158 10.33 -0.75 6.74
CA ILE A 158 9.68 0.27 5.92
C ILE A 158 10.68 1.41 5.69
N LEU A 159 10.76 1.91 4.46
CA LEU A 159 11.64 2.99 4.03
C LEU A 159 10.83 4.23 3.65
N ALA A 160 11.21 5.40 4.18
CA ALA A 160 10.61 6.69 3.80
C ALA A 160 11.58 7.84 4.08
N ALA A 161 12.23 8.35 3.03
CA ALA A 161 13.20 9.44 3.12
C ALA A 161 12.55 10.83 3.18
N ASN A 162 11.26 10.95 2.85
CA ASN A 162 10.58 12.24 2.72
C ASN A 162 9.36 12.40 3.64
N VAL A 163 9.22 11.57 4.68
CA VAL A 163 8.15 11.70 5.68
C VAL A 163 8.77 11.99 7.05
N ALA A 164 8.48 13.16 7.59
CA ALA A 164 9.02 13.65 8.86
C ALA A 164 7.92 14.15 9.79
N TYR A 165 8.21 14.21 11.10
CA TYR A 165 7.38 14.95 12.03
C TYR A 165 7.63 16.46 11.88
N LYS A 166 6.56 17.26 11.86
CA LYS A 166 6.64 18.73 11.67
C LYS A 166 7.38 19.45 12.80
N ASP A 167 7.28 18.94 14.03
CA ASP A 167 7.82 19.57 15.23
C ASP A 167 9.33 19.42 15.38
N SER A 168 9.86 18.26 15.01
CA SER A 168 11.24 17.86 15.22
C SER A 168 12.04 17.74 13.93
N GLY A 169 11.36 17.61 12.78
CA GLY A 169 11.99 17.26 11.51
C GLY A 169 12.51 15.81 11.47
N GLN A 170 12.30 15.02 12.52
CA GLN A 170 12.73 13.62 12.57
C GLN A 170 11.94 12.80 11.54
N LEU A 171 12.65 11.99 10.75
CA LEU A 171 12.02 11.06 9.82
C LEU A 171 11.19 10.01 10.56
N LEU A 172 10.01 9.70 10.02
CA LEU A 172 9.07 8.73 10.57
C LEU A 172 9.61 7.29 10.50
N PHE A 173 10.32 6.98 9.41
CA PHE A 173 10.97 5.68 9.17
C PHE A 173 12.41 5.88 8.72
N ALA A 174 13.16 4.78 8.62
CA ALA A 174 14.50 4.83 8.05
C ALA A 174 14.43 5.35 6.59
N PRO A 175 15.32 6.26 6.16
CA PRO A 175 15.29 6.77 4.80
C PRO A 175 15.70 5.72 3.76
N TYR A 176 16.64 4.85 4.13
CA TYR A 176 17.25 3.84 3.25
C TYR A 176 17.73 2.62 4.02
N LYS A 177 18.07 1.56 3.29
CA LYS A 177 18.83 0.39 3.75
C LYS A 177 19.85 -0.02 2.69
N GLU A 178 21.04 -0.41 3.13
CA GLU A 178 22.09 -0.96 2.29
C GLU A 178 22.10 -2.48 2.38
N PHE A 179 22.38 -3.13 1.26
CA PHE A 179 22.47 -4.58 1.08
C PHE A 179 23.80 -4.93 0.42
N ASN A 180 24.27 -6.15 0.65
CA ASN A 180 25.43 -6.70 -0.03
C ASN A 180 25.07 -8.09 -0.55
N LEU A 181 25.02 -8.23 -1.88
CA LEU A 181 24.72 -9.48 -2.58
C LEU A 181 25.93 -9.85 -3.43
N SER A 182 26.60 -10.95 -3.08
CA SER A 182 27.82 -11.42 -3.76
C SER A 182 28.88 -10.33 -4.02
N GLY A 183 29.07 -9.42 -3.05
CA GLY A 183 30.04 -8.32 -3.12
C GLY A 183 29.53 -7.04 -3.78
N VAL A 184 28.34 -7.08 -4.40
CA VAL A 184 27.67 -5.88 -4.95
C VAL A 184 27.01 -5.11 -3.83
N LYS A 185 27.38 -3.85 -3.66
CA LYS A 185 26.79 -2.94 -2.67
C LYS A 185 25.57 -2.24 -3.26
N ILE A 186 24.41 -2.44 -2.66
CA ILE A 186 23.13 -1.94 -3.15
C ILE A 186 22.51 -1.05 -2.08
N ALA A 187 22.14 0.17 -2.44
CA ALA A 187 21.36 1.05 -1.56
C ALA A 187 19.92 1.18 -2.06
N VAL A 188 18.97 1.00 -1.15
CA VAL A 188 17.54 1.16 -1.42
C VAL A 188 17.00 2.28 -0.54
N PHE A 189 16.35 3.30 -1.11
CA PHE A 189 15.69 4.37 -0.36
C PHE A 189 14.22 4.53 -0.75
N GLY A 190 13.39 5.02 0.17
CA GLY A 190 11.94 5.13 0.01
C GLY A 190 11.45 6.55 -0.26
N LEU A 191 10.47 6.76 -1.14
CA LEU A 191 9.77 8.05 -1.30
C LEU A 191 8.24 7.86 -1.33
N VAL A 192 7.54 8.62 -0.50
CA VAL A 192 6.08 8.58 -0.36
C VAL A 192 5.47 9.82 -1.00
N THR A 193 4.35 9.67 -1.73
CA THR A 193 3.68 10.82 -2.36
C THR A 193 3.23 11.88 -1.36
N PRO A 194 3.59 13.17 -1.56
CA PRO A 194 3.02 14.28 -0.80
C PRO A 194 1.50 14.43 -0.94
N GLU A 195 0.88 13.82 -1.97
CA GLU A 195 -0.57 13.74 -2.13
C GLU A 195 -1.25 13.03 -0.97
N THR A 196 -0.52 12.25 -0.17
CA THR A 196 -1.03 11.63 1.06
C THR A 196 -1.73 12.66 1.96
N LYS A 197 -1.25 13.92 2.00
CA LYS A 197 -1.89 15.02 2.76
C LYS A 197 -3.32 15.33 2.30
N GLN A 198 -3.64 15.05 1.04
CA GLN A 198 -4.93 15.30 0.42
C GLN A 198 -5.76 14.03 0.30
N LYS A 199 -5.11 12.86 0.15
CA LYS A 199 -5.76 11.56 -0.07
C LYS A 199 -6.12 10.82 1.21
N ILE A 200 -5.52 11.22 2.33
CA ILE A 200 -5.76 10.67 3.65
C ILE A 200 -6.31 11.75 4.55
N SER A 201 -7.16 11.37 5.52
CA SER A 201 -7.74 12.29 6.48
C SER A 201 -6.68 13.25 7.06
N PRO A 202 -6.85 14.58 6.87
CA PRO A 202 -5.97 15.59 7.44
C PRO A 202 -5.78 15.49 8.96
N LEU A 203 -6.72 14.88 9.69
CA LEU A 203 -6.55 14.55 11.11
C LEU A 203 -5.32 13.66 11.36
N TRP A 204 -5.12 12.64 10.52
CA TRP A 204 -3.97 11.74 10.61
C TRP A 204 -2.68 12.40 10.15
N MET A 205 -2.79 13.35 9.21
CA MET A 205 -1.64 14.01 8.58
C MET A 205 -1.17 15.27 9.31
N LYS A 206 -1.92 15.74 10.32
CA LYS A 206 -1.68 17.06 10.96
C LYS A 206 -0.26 17.25 11.49
N ASN A 207 0.38 16.19 12.00
CA ASN A 207 1.73 16.24 12.58
C ASN A 207 2.84 15.82 11.61
N LEU A 208 2.51 15.43 10.37
CA LEU A 208 3.48 14.92 9.39
C LEU A 208 3.77 15.95 8.30
N ALA A 209 5.05 16.12 7.99
CA ALA A 209 5.55 16.79 6.81
C ALA A 209 5.93 15.75 5.76
N PHE A 210 5.33 15.88 4.58
CA PHE A 210 5.82 15.20 3.37
C PHE A 210 6.67 16.21 2.61
N LEU A 211 7.97 15.94 2.56
CA LEU A 211 9.01 16.76 1.96
C LEU A 211 9.05 16.53 0.44
N ASP A 212 9.62 17.49 -0.29
CA ASP A 212 9.76 17.43 -1.74
C ASP A 212 10.54 16.16 -2.17
N PRO A 213 9.92 15.25 -2.95
CA PRO A 213 10.55 13.98 -3.30
C PRO A 213 11.83 14.13 -4.12
N VAL A 214 11.92 15.14 -4.99
CA VAL A 214 13.10 15.38 -5.84
C VAL A 214 14.30 15.80 -5.00
N GLN A 215 14.10 16.74 -4.08
CA GLN A 215 15.14 17.21 -3.16
C GLN A 215 15.62 16.07 -2.25
N GLN A 216 14.68 15.30 -1.67
CA GLN A 216 15.06 14.17 -0.80
C GLN A 216 15.77 13.06 -1.58
N ALA A 217 15.35 12.78 -2.82
CA ALA A 217 16.03 11.83 -3.70
C ALA A 217 17.47 12.28 -4.00
N GLN A 218 17.70 13.56 -4.31
CA GLN A 218 19.06 14.07 -4.54
C GLN A 218 19.94 13.91 -3.29
N LEU A 219 19.43 14.26 -2.10
CA LEU A 219 20.15 14.05 -0.84
C LEU A 219 20.51 12.58 -0.59
N MET A 220 19.61 11.65 -0.93
CA MET A 220 19.88 10.22 -0.81
C MET A 220 20.95 9.78 -1.81
N VAL A 221 20.88 10.22 -3.07
CA VAL A 221 21.90 9.86 -4.07
C VAL A 221 23.27 10.42 -3.70
N ASP A 222 23.37 11.68 -3.31
CA ASP A 222 24.64 12.30 -2.91
C ASP A 222 25.29 11.55 -1.74
N LYS A 223 24.47 11.06 -0.82
CA LYS A 223 24.91 10.29 0.34
C LYS A 223 25.32 8.85 -0.02
N LEU A 224 24.56 8.17 -0.87
CA LEU A 224 24.65 6.72 -1.06
C LEU A 224 25.56 6.33 -2.23
N ARG A 225 25.64 7.15 -3.28
CA ARG A 225 26.38 6.83 -4.51
C ARG A 225 27.87 6.57 -4.29
N PRO A 226 28.59 7.30 -3.42
CA PRO A 226 30.03 7.07 -3.24
C PRO A 226 30.41 5.66 -2.77
N ASN A 227 29.49 4.96 -2.09
CA ASN A 227 29.77 3.68 -1.44
C ASN A 227 28.99 2.49 -2.02
N ASN A 228 28.13 2.71 -3.02
CA ASN A 228 27.25 1.68 -3.56
C ASN A 228 27.46 1.53 -5.07
N ASP A 229 27.27 0.32 -5.57
CA ASP A 229 27.36 -0.07 -6.99
C ASP A 229 26.00 0.08 -7.70
N LEU A 230 24.90 -0.05 -6.94
CA LEU A 230 23.53 0.09 -7.42
C LEU A 230 22.70 0.96 -6.46
N ILE A 231 21.99 1.96 -6.99
CA ILE A 231 21.01 2.77 -6.24
C ILE A 231 19.60 2.50 -6.77
N ILE A 232 18.73 2.08 -5.86
CA ILE A 232 17.32 1.81 -6.11
C ILE A 232 16.48 2.78 -5.29
N ALA A 233 15.58 3.49 -5.94
CA ALA A 233 14.49 4.19 -5.29
C ALA A 233 13.24 3.31 -5.33
N VAL A 234 12.65 3.03 -4.17
CA VAL A 234 11.31 2.43 -4.08
C VAL A 234 10.35 3.56 -3.77
N THR A 235 9.43 3.85 -4.67
CA THR A 235 8.61 5.06 -4.63
C THR A 235 7.13 4.72 -4.70
N HIS A 236 6.31 5.61 -4.15
CA HIS A 236 4.86 5.58 -4.32
C HIS A 236 4.40 6.94 -4.80
N LEU A 237 4.91 7.37 -5.97
CA LEU A 237 4.63 8.69 -6.55
C LEU A 237 3.73 8.59 -7.79
N GLY A 238 3.82 7.47 -8.51
CA GLY A 238 3.10 7.27 -9.75
C GLY A 238 3.69 8.05 -10.92
N ILE A 239 3.10 7.80 -12.10
CA ILE A 239 3.53 8.40 -13.37
C ILE A 239 2.38 9.05 -14.16
N ASP A 240 1.14 8.94 -13.69
CA ASP A 240 -0.04 9.49 -14.37
C ASP A 240 0.03 11.03 -14.48
N PRO A 241 -0.38 11.64 -15.61
CA PRO A 241 -0.70 13.06 -15.74
C PRO A 241 -1.30 13.74 -14.49
N VAL A 242 -2.23 13.09 -13.80
CA VAL A 242 -2.97 13.67 -12.66
C VAL A 242 -2.17 13.71 -11.36
N CYS A 243 -1.03 13.01 -11.28
CA CYS A 243 -0.15 13.05 -10.11
C CYS A 243 0.61 14.39 -10.06
N ALA A 244 0.64 15.05 -8.90
CA ALA A 244 1.37 16.30 -8.71
C ALA A 244 2.89 16.06 -8.67
N ASP A 245 3.30 15.03 -7.93
CA ASP A 245 4.67 14.55 -7.84
C ASP A 245 4.77 13.21 -8.58
N LYS A 246 5.83 12.99 -9.35
CA LYS A 246 5.98 11.80 -10.21
C LYS A 246 7.37 11.22 -10.16
N SER A 247 7.45 9.91 -10.33
CA SER A 247 8.74 9.22 -10.46
C SER A 247 9.51 9.62 -11.70
N THR A 248 8.81 9.98 -12.79
CA THR A 248 9.44 10.56 -13.99
C THR A 248 10.12 11.89 -13.70
N ASN A 249 9.50 12.76 -12.89
CA ASN A 249 10.11 14.02 -12.47
C ASN A 249 11.37 13.80 -11.62
N VAL A 250 11.34 12.82 -10.72
CA VAL A 250 12.51 12.43 -9.92
C VAL A 250 13.63 11.92 -10.82
N ALA A 251 13.33 10.98 -11.73
CA ALA A 251 14.32 10.42 -12.65
C ALA A 251 14.94 11.47 -13.59
N GLN A 252 14.16 12.45 -14.05
CA GLN A 252 14.65 13.53 -14.91
C GLN A 252 15.59 14.49 -14.18
N LYS A 253 15.24 14.86 -12.95
CA LYS A 253 15.94 15.91 -12.18
C LYS A 253 17.09 15.38 -11.31
N VAL A 254 17.05 14.10 -10.90
CA VAL A 254 18.04 13.49 -10.01
C VAL A 254 18.92 12.53 -10.78
N LYS A 255 20.21 12.83 -10.86
CA LYS A 255 21.21 11.97 -11.52
C LYS A 255 21.83 11.01 -10.52
N GLY A 256 22.00 9.75 -10.90
CA GLY A 256 22.67 8.71 -10.10
C GLY A 256 21.75 7.63 -9.52
N ILE A 257 20.44 7.73 -9.74
CA ILE A 257 19.48 6.64 -9.50
C ILE A 257 19.57 5.67 -10.68
N ASP A 258 19.74 4.37 -10.42
CA ASP A 258 19.77 3.37 -11.49
C ASP A 258 18.36 2.87 -11.80
N ILE A 259 17.56 2.58 -10.76
CA ILE A 259 16.23 1.97 -10.90
C ILE A 259 15.25 2.66 -9.95
N ILE A 260 14.05 2.92 -10.46
CA ILE A 260 12.88 3.29 -9.66
C ILE A 260 11.87 2.13 -9.74
N ILE A 261 11.50 1.60 -8.58
CA ILE A 261 10.38 0.67 -8.41
C ILE A 261 9.21 1.50 -7.87
N ASP A 262 8.19 1.76 -8.68
CA ASP A 262 7.11 2.71 -8.36
C ASP A 262 5.75 2.03 -8.10
N GLY A 263 4.81 2.82 -7.54
CA GLY A 263 3.41 2.46 -7.29
C GLY A 263 2.43 3.61 -7.60
N HIS A 264 1.35 3.73 -6.84
CA HIS A 264 0.33 4.81 -6.86
C HIS A 264 -0.59 4.84 -8.08
N SER A 265 -0.03 4.97 -9.28
CA SER A 265 -0.80 5.18 -10.52
C SER A 265 -1.39 3.91 -11.13
N HIS A 266 -1.16 2.75 -10.52
CA HIS A 266 -1.62 1.42 -10.99
C HIS A 266 -1.20 1.10 -12.42
N THR A 267 -0.07 1.65 -12.87
CA THR A 267 0.34 1.56 -14.27
C THR A 267 1.02 0.23 -14.55
N VAL A 268 0.58 -0.47 -15.60
CA VAL A 268 1.22 -1.70 -16.05
C VAL A 268 2.36 -1.32 -16.99
N LEU A 269 3.60 -1.61 -16.61
CA LEU A 269 4.79 -1.35 -17.43
C LEU A 269 5.50 -2.67 -17.80
N PRO A 270 5.09 -3.36 -18.87
CA PRO A 270 5.61 -4.70 -19.22
C PRO A 270 7.12 -4.79 -19.36
N GLN A 271 7.81 -3.69 -19.71
CA GLN A 271 9.27 -3.63 -19.88
C GLN A 271 9.91 -2.47 -19.07
N GLY A 272 9.15 -1.84 -18.19
CA GLY A 272 9.51 -0.55 -17.61
C GLY A 272 9.55 0.59 -18.65
N ILE A 273 9.91 1.79 -18.20
CA ILE A 273 10.21 2.95 -19.05
C ILE A 273 11.56 3.56 -18.65
N LYS A 274 12.26 4.19 -19.59
CA LYS A 274 13.55 4.85 -19.30
C LYS A 274 13.39 6.37 -19.31
N GLU A 275 13.90 7.00 -18.26
CA GLU A 275 14.03 8.45 -18.16
C GLU A 275 15.52 8.77 -17.99
N GLY A 276 16.17 9.16 -19.09
CA GLY A 276 17.62 9.20 -19.18
C GLY A 276 18.23 7.83 -18.88
N ASP A 277 19.17 7.80 -17.93
CA ASP A 277 19.81 6.56 -17.48
C ASP A 277 19.02 5.81 -16.43
N THR A 278 17.84 6.27 -15.98
CA THR A 278 17.05 5.60 -14.91
C THR A 278 15.98 4.70 -15.52
N LEU A 279 15.85 3.45 -15.03
CA LEU A 279 14.77 2.54 -15.42
C LEU A 279 13.65 2.60 -14.38
N ILE A 280 12.41 2.89 -14.79
CA ILE A 280 11.23 2.97 -13.93
C ILE A 280 10.33 1.76 -14.20
N CYS A 281 9.94 1.05 -13.15
CA CYS A 281 9.14 -0.18 -13.22
C CYS A 281 7.89 -0.09 -12.34
N GLN A 282 6.80 -0.72 -12.78
CA GLN A 282 5.53 -0.83 -12.04
C GLN A 282 4.73 -2.04 -12.52
N THR A 283 4.00 -2.72 -11.61
CA THR A 283 3.32 -4.00 -11.87
C THR A 283 1.82 -3.88 -12.07
N GLY A 284 1.29 -2.68 -12.31
CA GLY A 284 -0.15 -2.45 -12.25
C GLY A 284 -0.63 -2.36 -10.81
N CYS A 285 -1.58 -3.22 -10.43
CA CYS A 285 -2.13 -3.30 -9.08
C CYS A 285 -2.72 -4.70 -8.81
N TYR A 286 -3.18 -4.91 -7.57
CA TYR A 286 -4.01 -6.05 -7.14
C TYR A 286 -3.37 -7.42 -7.36
N ASP A 287 -2.05 -7.47 -7.31
CA ASP A 287 -1.25 -8.68 -7.54
C ASP A 287 -1.56 -9.31 -8.90
N SER A 288 -1.85 -8.50 -9.93
CA SER A 288 -2.06 -8.99 -11.30
C SER A 288 -0.77 -9.38 -12.01
N TYR A 289 0.37 -8.83 -11.57
CA TYR A 289 1.70 -9.16 -12.09
C TYR A 289 2.74 -9.17 -10.98
N LEU A 290 3.76 -10.01 -11.15
CA LEU A 290 5.02 -9.95 -10.39
C LEU A 290 6.08 -9.26 -11.25
N GLY A 291 6.71 -8.22 -10.74
CA GLY A 291 7.78 -7.50 -11.45
C GLY A 291 9.12 -8.18 -11.28
N GLU A 292 9.89 -8.31 -12.36
CA GLU A 292 11.27 -8.77 -12.35
C GLU A 292 12.16 -7.76 -13.07
N VAL A 293 13.25 -7.35 -12.44
CA VAL A 293 14.31 -6.53 -13.05
C VAL A 293 15.64 -7.25 -12.91
N ASN A 294 16.26 -7.62 -14.03
CA ASN A 294 17.61 -8.17 -14.03
C ASN A 294 18.61 -7.04 -14.27
N VAL A 295 19.64 -6.99 -13.42
CA VAL A 295 20.70 -5.99 -13.47
C VAL A 295 22.05 -6.71 -13.52
N THR A 296 22.89 -6.34 -14.47
CA THR A 296 24.26 -6.84 -14.54
C THR A 296 25.21 -5.76 -14.06
N ILE A 297 26.01 -6.08 -13.03
CA ILE A 297 27.06 -5.22 -12.48
C ILE A 297 28.42 -5.75 -12.92
N ASN A 298 29.23 -4.90 -13.56
CA ASN A 298 30.61 -5.23 -13.89
C ASN A 298 31.52 -4.06 -13.48
N ASN A 299 32.65 -4.36 -12.84
CA ASN A 299 33.58 -3.35 -12.31
C ASN A 299 32.87 -2.25 -11.51
N HIS A 300 32.00 -2.65 -10.57
CA HIS A 300 31.25 -1.74 -9.70
C HIS A 300 30.32 -0.76 -10.44
N ARG A 301 29.88 -1.11 -11.66
CA ARG A 301 28.97 -0.29 -12.47
C ARG A 301 27.87 -1.13 -13.09
N VAL A 302 26.67 -0.54 -13.17
CA VAL A 302 25.56 -1.11 -13.96
C VAL A 302 25.93 -1.07 -15.43
N VAL A 303 25.99 -2.24 -16.08
CA VAL A 303 26.26 -2.37 -17.52
C VAL A 303 25.03 -2.78 -18.32
N ASN A 304 24.07 -3.44 -17.66
CA ASN A 304 22.81 -3.81 -18.29
C ASN A 304 21.67 -3.81 -17.27
N LYS A 305 20.46 -3.47 -17.74
CA LYS A 305 19.22 -3.62 -16.98
C LYS A 305 18.02 -3.84 -17.91
N SER A 306 17.18 -4.79 -17.53
CA SER A 306 15.96 -5.13 -18.25
C SER A 306 14.87 -5.51 -17.26
N ALA A 307 13.65 -5.01 -17.48
CA ALA A 307 12.49 -5.37 -16.70
C ALA A 307 11.52 -6.22 -17.52
N ARG A 308 10.77 -7.06 -16.82
CA ARG A 308 9.60 -7.77 -17.35
C ARG A 308 8.54 -7.92 -16.25
N LEU A 309 7.30 -8.20 -16.66
CA LEU A 309 6.21 -8.57 -15.77
C LEU A 309 5.86 -10.04 -15.99
N LEU A 310 5.75 -10.81 -14.90
CA LEU A 310 5.25 -12.18 -14.92
C LEU A 310 3.76 -12.17 -14.63
N GLY A 311 2.96 -12.67 -15.56
CA GLY A 311 1.54 -12.92 -15.33
C GLY A 311 1.28 -14.20 -14.52
N LEU A 312 0.00 -14.44 -14.18
CA LEU A 312 -0.43 -15.63 -13.43
C LEU A 312 0.06 -16.95 -14.03
N ASP A 313 -0.04 -17.13 -15.35
CA ASP A 313 0.39 -18.36 -16.01
C ASP A 313 1.90 -18.59 -15.91
N GLU A 314 2.71 -17.53 -16.01
CA GLU A 314 4.16 -17.62 -15.87
C GLU A 314 4.57 -17.95 -14.44
N VAL A 315 3.94 -17.30 -13.47
CA VAL A 315 4.22 -17.59 -12.07
C VAL A 315 3.76 -18.98 -11.66
N ASN A 316 2.61 -19.47 -12.14
CA ASN A 316 2.20 -20.86 -11.89
C ASN A 316 3.15 -21.86 -12.54
N ARG A 317 3.79 -21.52 -13.68
CA ARG A 317 4.85 -22.38 -14.25
C ARG A 317 6.13 -22.35 -13.42
N LEU A 318 6.48 -21.18 -12.88
CA LEU A 318 7.65 -21.02 -12.01
C LEU A 318 7.48 -21.78 -10.68
N ALA A 319 6.34 -21.58 -10.02
CA ALA A 319 6.00 -22.16 -8.73
C ALA A 319 4.56 -22.74 -8.76
N PRO A 320 4.39 -24.00 -9.20
CA PRO A 320 3.07 -24.61 -9.39
C PRO A 320 2.32 -24.92 -8.09
N THR A 321 3.03 -24.95 -6.96
CA THR A 321 2.46 -25.22 -5.64
C THR A 321 2.41 -23.92 -4.84
N PRO A 322 1.22 -23.41 -4.47
CA PRO A 322 1.11 -22.24 -3.61
C PRO A 322 1.74 -22.47 -2.23
N ASP A 323 2.17 -21.39 -1.59
CA ASP A 323 2.80 -21.44 -0.27
C ASP A 323 1.80 -21.88 0.81
N GLN A 324 2.12 -23.00 1.48
CA GLN A 324 1.22 -23.64 2.43
C GLN A 324 1.11 -22.88 3.76
N GLU A 325 2.12 -22.12 4.16
CA GLU A 325 2.05 -21.30 5.38
C GLU A 325 1.18 -20.08 5.15
N VAL A 326 1.31 -19.45 3.97
CA VAL A 326 0.47 -18.33 3.57
C VAL A 326 -1.00 -18.76 3.43
N LEU A 327 -1.28 -19.93 2.84
CA LEU A 327 -2.65 -20.45 2.76
C LEU A 327 -3.29 -20.65 4.14
N LYS A 328 -2.56 -21.25 5.09
CA LYS A 328 -3.04 -21.43 6.47
C LYS A 328 -3.36 -20.10 7.14
N GLU A 329 -2.53 -19.10 6.90
CA GLU A 329 -2.74 -17.77 7.49
C GLU A 329 -3.94 -17.04 6.87
N ILE A 330 -4.12 -17.13 5.56
CA ILE A 330 -5.33 -16.63 4.87
C ILE A 330 -6.59 -17.30 5.43
N GLU A 331 -6.55 -18.62 5.66
CA GLU A 331 -7.68 -19.36 6.25
C GLU A 331 -7.99 -18.88 7.67
N ARG A 332 -6.96 -18.69 8.51
CA ARG A 332 -7.09 -18.17 9.88
C ARG A 332 -7.73 -16.77 9.88
N ILE A 333 -7.23 -15.87 9.04
CA ILE A 333 -7.75 -14.51 8.88
C ILE A 333 -9.22 -14.54 8.45
N THR A 334 -9.53 -15.33 7.42
CA THR A 334 -10.89 -15.45 6.88
C THR A 334 -11.88 -15.95 7.95
N LYS A 335 -11.54 -17.03 8.65
CA LYS A 335 -12.40 -17.59 9.72
C LYS A 335 -12.64 -16.60 10.85
N SER A 336 -11.61 -15.85 11.26
CA SER A 336 -11.73 -14.90 12.37
C SER A 336 -12.66 -13.71 12.08
N SER A 337 -12.86 -13.38 10.80
CA SER A 337 -13.69 -12.24 10.38
C SER A 337 -15.07 -12.65 9.85
N GLN A 338 -15.31 -13.95 9.68
CA GLN A 338 -16.47 -14.48 8.97
C GLN A 338 -17.80 -14.09 9.61
N SER A 339 -17.92 -14.20 10.94
CA SER A 339 -19.18 -13.88 11.64
C SER A 339 -19.58 -12.41 11.50
N ILE A 340 -18.60 -11.51 11.38
CA ILE A 340 -18.83 -10.08 11.15
C ILE A 340 -19.24 -9.85 9.69
N LEU A 341 -18.49 -10.44 8.76
CA LEU A 341 -18.65 -10.24 7.32
C LEU A 341 -19.96 -10.84 6.77
N ASP A 342 -20.36 -12.02 7.25
CA ASP A 342 -21.53 -12.76 6.75
C ASP A 342 -22.85 -12.27 7.36
N LYS A 343 -22.81 -11.30 8.28
CA LYS A 343 -24.02 -10.72 8.87
C LYS A 343 -24.89 -10.12 7.76
N VAL A 344 -26.09 -10.66 7.58
CA VAL A 344 -27.10 -10.16 6.62
C VAL A 344 -27.59 -8.79 7.06
N ILE A 345 -27.58 -7.85 6.12
CA ILE A 345 -27.98 -6.45 6.31
C ILE A 345 -29.29 -6.13 5.59
N GLY A 346 -29.55 -6.78 4.46
CA GLY A 346 -30.80 -6.61 3.74
C GLY A 346 -30.81 -7.36 2.43
N LYS A 347 -31.67 -6.93 1.50
CA LYS A 347 -31.75 -7.49 0.15
C LYS A 347 -31.89 -6.40 -0.89
N SER A 348 -31.28 -6.61 -2.05
CA SER A 348 -31.49 -5.78 -3.24
C SER A 348 -32.25 -6.55 -4.32
N SER A 349 -33.16 -5.89 -5.03
CA SER A 349 -33.87 -6.44 -6.19
C SER A 349 -33.00 -6.50 -7.45
N ARG A 350 -31.92 -5.71 -7.52
CA ARG A 350 -30.98 -5.61 -8.65
C ARG A 350 -29.54 -5.37 -8.21
N LYS A 351 -28.58 -5.49 -9.11
CA LYS A 351 -27.17 -5.17 -8.80
C LYS A 351 -26.99 -3.65 -8.93
N LEU A 352 -26.39 -2.99 -7.93
CA LEU A 352 -25.88 -1.62 -8.10
C LEU A 352 -24.42 -1.71 -8.52
N GLN A 353 -24.16 -1.38 -9.77
CA GLN A 353 -22.85 -1.58 -10.37
C GLN A 353 -21.89 -0.45 -10.02
N TYR A 354 -20.68 -0.83 -9.63
CA TYR A 354 -19.51 0.02 -9.56
C TYR A 354 -18.75 -0.06 -10.87
N ASN A 355 -18.62 1.08 -11.52
CA ASN A 355 -17.67 1.33 -12.59
C ASN A 355 -16.87 2.57 -12.19
N ARG A 356 -15.54 2.43 -12.10
CA ARG A 356 -14.62 3.51 -11.67
C ARG A 356 -14.78 4.75 -12.54
N GLU A 357 -14.80 4.58 -13.85
CA GLU A 357 -14.86 5.70 -14.80
C GLU A 357 -16.22 6.40 -14.71
N GLU A 358 -17.32 5.63 -14.79
CA GLU A 358 -18.68 6.18 -14.75
C GLU A 358 -18.96 6.91 -13.43
N ILE A 359 -18.68 6.31 -12.27
CA ILE A 359 -18.98 6.96 -10.98
C ILE A 359 -18.15 8.24 -10.75
N ARG A 360 -17.05 8.42 -11.49
CA ARG A 360 -16.17 9.59 -11.42
C ARG A 360 -16.40 10.60 -12.54
N THR A 361 -17.34 10.35 -13.43
CA THR A 361 -17.63 11.22 -14.57
C THR A 361 -19.12 11.48 -14.78
N SER A 362 -20.02 10.71 -14.18
CA SER A 362 -21.46 10.86 -14.31
C SER A 362 -22.21 10.47 -13.04
N GLU A 363 -23.51 10.76 -13.02
CA GLU A 363 -24.46 10.19 -12.05
C GLU A 363 -24.49 8.65 -12.18
N THR A 364 -24.66 7.94 -11.07
CA THR A 364 -24.80 6.48 -11.06
C THR A 364 -25.81 6.04 -10.00
N GLU A 365 -26.53 4.94 -10.23
CA GLU A 365 -27.47 4.38 -9.23
C GLU A 365 -26.80 4.09 -7.88
N LEU A 366 -25.57 3.58 -7.91
CA LEU A 366 -24.80 3.32 -6.69
C LEU A 366 -24.46 4.62 -5.95
N GLY A 367 -24.07 5.65 -6.69
CA GLY A 367 -23.75 6.97 -6.15
C GLY A 367 -24.96 7.63 -5.49
N ASP A 368 -26.10 7.65 -6.19
CA ASP A 368 -27.35 8.19 -5.68
C ASP A 368 -27.82 7.46 -4.43
N TYR A 369 -27.80 6.12 -4.46
CA TYR A 369 -28.25 5.31 -3.33
C TYR A 369 -27.41 5.55 -2.08
N ALA A 370 -26.10 5.71 -2.23
CA ALA A 370 -25.26 6.02 -1.09
C ALA A 370 -25.35 7.46 -0.61
N ALA A 371 -25.53 8.42 -1.52
CA ALA A 371 -25.81 9.80 -1.13
C ALA A 371 -27.16 9.88 -0.38
N ASP A 372 -28.16 9.11 -0.79
CA ASP A 372 -29.42 8.95 -0.06
C ASP A 372 -29.20 8.33 1.32
N ALA A 373 -28.35 7.31 1.43
CA ALA A 373 -27.98 6.73 2.72
C ALA A 373 -27.36 7.76 3.67
N TYR A 374 -26.42 8.57 3.18
CA TYR A 374 -25.78 9.63 3.96
C TYR A 374 -26.82 10.65 4.41
N ARG A 375 -27.64 11.13 3.48
CA ARG A 375 -28.68 12.14 3.74
C ARG A 375 -29.73 11.63 4.73
N GLY A 376 -30.29 10.45 4.50
CA GLY A 376 -31.43 9.92 5.25
C GLY A 376 -31.07 9.29 6.61
N VAL A 377 -29.84 8.79 6.79
CA VAL A 377 -29.37 8.38 8.13
C VAL A 377 -29.02 9.59 8.99
N SER A 378 -28.47 10.65 8.39
CA SER A 378 -28.10 11.88 9.10
C SER A 378 -29.21 12.93 9.19
N ASP A 379 -30.32 12.72 8.49
CA ASP A 379 -31.40 13.71 8.35
C ASP A 379 -30.89 15.07 7.85
N ALA A 380 -29.91 15.05 6.94
CA ALA A 380 -29.34 16.27 6.35
C ALA A 380 -30.21 16.78 5.18
N ASP A 381 -30.09 18.07 4.87
CA ASP A 381 -30.76 18.67 3.71
C ASP A 381 -30.14 18.13 2.42
N ILE A 382 -28.81 18.00 2.38
CA ILE A 382 -28.01 17.66 1.21
C ILE A 382 -27.00 16.58 1.59
N ALA A 383 -26.62 15.71 0.67
CA ALA A 383 -25.42 14.87 0.79
C ALA A 383 -24.53 15.00 -0.44
N ILE A 384 -23.21 14.98 -0.22
CA ILE A 384 -22.20 14.86 -1.26
C ILE A 384 -21.27 13.70 -0.89
N VAL A 385 -21.07 12.79 -1.82
CA VAL A 385 -20.15 11.64 -1.69
C VAL A 385 -19.11 11.74 -2.81
N ASN A 386 -17.84 11.95 -2.47
CA ASN A 386 -16.78 11.99 -3.47
C ASN A 386 -16.55 10.59 -4.06
N ALA A 387 -16.58 10.48 -5.39
CA ALA A 387 -16.57 9.24 -6.15
C ALA A 387 -15.36 8.32 -5.86
N GLY A 388 -14.25 8.88 -5.37
CA GLY A 388 -13.06 8.15 -4.94
C GLY A 388 -13.32 7.19 -3.77
N THR A 389 -14.39 7.37 -3.00
CA THR A 389 -14.69 6.49 -1.86
C THR A 389 -15.31 5.14 -2.26
N PHE A 390 -15.89 5.01 -3.45
CA PHE A 390 -16.57 3.79 -3.89
C PHE A 390 -15.56 2.78 -4.45
N ARG A 391 -15.68 1.50 -4.07
CA ARG A 391 -14.73 0.45 -4.48
C ARG A 391 -15.35 -0.87 -4.93
N ALA A 392 -16.65 -1.07 -4.77
CA ALA A 392 -17.32 -2.31 -5.13
C ALA A 392 -18.81 -2.12 -5.42
N ASP A 393 -19.40 -3.15 -6.02
CA ASP A 393 -20.84 -3.26 -6.28
C ASP A 393 -21.65 -3.50 -4.98
N ILE A 394 -22.97 -3.25 -5.04
CA ILE A 394 -23.94 -3.91 -4.15
C ILE A 394 -24.60 -5.06 -4.93
N PRO A 395 -24.55 -6.31 -4.44
CA PRO A 395 -25.07 -7.46 -5.19
C PRO A 395 -26.60 -7.46 -5.27
N LYS A 396 -27.14 -8.10 -6.30
CA LYS A 396 -28.55 -8.52 -6.32
C LYS A 396 -28.75 -9.64 -5.30
N GLY A 397 -29.88 -9.62 -4.59
CA GLY A 397 -30.23 -10.62 -3.58
C GLY A 397 -29.73 -10.22 -2.20
N THR A 398 -29.22 -11.17 -1.42
CA THR A 398 -28.76 -10.93 -0.05
C THR A 398 -27.57 -9.98 -0.02
N ILE A 399 -27.66 -8.96 0.84
CA ILE A 399 -26.58 -8.01 1.15
C ILE A 399 -26.08 -8.31 2.55
N THR A 400 -24.77 -8.36 2.71
CA THR A 400 -24.05 -8.64 3.95
C THR A 400 -23.19 -7.45 4.37
N ARG A 401 -22.60 -7.51 5.57
CA ARG A 401 -21.62 -6.50 6.00
C ARG A 401 -20.40 -6.44 5.10
N LYS A 402 -19.94 -7.59 4.59
CA LYS A 402 -18.87 -7.67 3.60
C LYS A 402 -19.11 -6.72 2.42
N ASP A 403 -20.34 -6.69 1.90
CA ASP A 403 -20.71 -5.88 0.75
C ASP A 403 -20.63 -4.38 1.08
N THR A 404 -21.18 -3.95 2.22
CA THR A 404 -21.13 -2.53 2.64
C THR A 404 -19.70 -2.04 2.89
N ILE A 405 -18.84 -2.88 3.51
CA ILE A 405 -17.44 -2.55 3.75
C ILE A 405 -16.66 -2.51 2.43
N ALA A 406 -16.98 -3.40 1.48
CA ALA A 406 -16.36 -3.41 0.16
C ALA A 406 -16.71 -2.14 -0.64
N VAL A 407 -17.93 -1.60 -0.51
CA VAL A 407 -18.32 -0.33 -1.13
C VAL A 407 -17.52 0.83 -0.52
N PHE A 408 -17.42 0.91 0.81
CA PHE A 408 -16.72 1.99 1.54
C PHE A 408 -15.62 1.50 2.48
N PRO A 409 -14.45 1.08 1.95
CA PRO A 409 -13.43 0.41 2.75
C PRO A 409 -12.57 1.35 3.60
N PHE A 410 -12.73 2.67 3.46
CA PHE A 410 -11.79 3.66 4.02
C PHE A 410 -11.93 3.91 5.52
N GLY A 411 -13.01 3.45 6.15
CA GLY A 411 -13.25 3.72 7.57
C GLY A 411 -13.45 5.21 7.88
N ASN A 412 -13.96 5.97 6.92
CA ASN A 412 -14.34 7.37 7.11
C ASN A 412 -15.68 7.46 7.85
N ASN A 413 -15.81 8.38 8.80
CA ASN A 413 -17.09 8.70 9.44
C ASN A 413 -17.92 9.63 8.57
N VAL A 414 -19.24 9.56 8.66
CA VAL A 414 -20.13 10.56 8.06
C VAL A 414 -20.36 11.70 9.06
N HIS A 415 -20.14 12.93 8.62
CA HIS A 415 -20.42 14.16 9.36
C HIS A 415 -21.60 14.88 8.73
N LYS A 416 -22.51 15.38 9.57
CA LYS A 416 -23.48 16.41 9.21
C LYS A 416 -22.91 17.76 9.59
N ILE A 417 -22.68 18.63 8.61
CA ILE A 417 -22.06 19.94 8.80
C ILE A 417 -22.99 21.06 8.35
N GLN A 418 -22.83 22.25 8.91
CA GLN A 418 -23.59 23.44 8.50
C GLN A 418 -22.81 24.24 7.46
N VAL A 419 -23.40 24.43 6.29
CA VAL A 419 -22.80 25.16 5.15
C VAL A 419 -23.77 26.18 4.58
N THR A 420 -23.28 27.18 3.85
CA THR A 420 -24.14 28.07 3.02
C THR A 420 -24.40 27.45 1.65
N GLY A 421 -25.45 27.90 0.94
CA GLY A 421 -25.68 27.51 -0.45
C GLY A 421 -24.48 27.83 -1.37
N ALA A 422 -23.76 28.91 -1.08
CA ALA A 422 -22.50 29.24 -1.76
C ALA A 422 -21.43 28.15 -1.56
N GLN A 423 -21.24 27.65 -0.34
CA GLN A 423 -20.29 26.57 -0.06
C GLN A 423 -20.71 25.24 -0.71
N VAL A 424 -22.02 24.97 -0.80
CA VAL A 424 -22.53 23.81 -1.57
C VAL A 424 -22.14 23.93 -3.04
N LYS A 425 -22.38 25.10 -3.66
CA LYS A 425 -21.99 25.34 -5.05
C LYS A 425 -20.49 25.21 -5.23
N GLU A 426 -19.69 25.79 -4.33
CA GLU A 426 -18.22 25.72 -4.38
C GLU A 426 -17.71 24.27 -4.28
N ALA A 427 -18.29 23.45 -3.40
CA ALA A 427 -17.94 22.03 -3.29
C ALA A 427 -18.26 21.26 -4.58
N LEU A 428 -19.41 21.52 -5.21
CA LEU A 428 -19.79 20.89 -6.48
C LEU A 428 -18.87 21.35 -7.62
N GLU A 429 -18.57 22.65 -7.71
CA GLU A 429 -17.63 23.23 -8.68
C GLU A 429 -16.24 22.60 -8.58
N HIS A 430 -15.74 22.42 -7.35
CA HIS A 430 -14.50 21.71 -7.08
C HIS A 430 -14.57 20.26 -7.57
N GLY A 431 -15.64 19.54 -7.22
CA GLY A 431 -15.82 18.15 -7.61
C GLY A 431 -15.84 17.93 -9.13
N VAL A 432 -16.36 18.88 -9.91
CA VAL A 432 -16.38 18.79 -11.40
C VAL A 432 -15.20 19.49 -12.08
N SER A 433 -14.27 20.08 -11.33
CA SER A 433 -13.18 20.91 -11.85
C SER A 433 -12.21 20.17 -12.78
N LYS A 434 -12.09 18.85 -12.61
CA LYS A 434 -11.21 17.98 -13.41
C LYS A 434 -11.94 17.15 -14.46
N TYR A 435 -13.27 17.24 -14.53
CA TYR A 435 -14.04 16.54 -15.57
C TYR A 435 -13.49 16.84 -16.98
N PRO A 436 -13.38 15.84 -17.88
CA PRO A 436 -13.80 14.43 -17.72
C PRO A 436 -12.72 13.48 -17.17
N ALA A 437 -11.67 13.98 -16.52
CA ALA A 437 -10.64 13.10 -15.97
C ALA A 437 -11.21 12.15 -14.91
N ASP A 438 -10.79 10.88 -14.96
CA ASP A 438 -11.14 9.85 -13.98
C ASP A 438 -10.37 10.07 -12.66
N VAL A 439 -10.85 11.04 -11.89
CA VAL A 439 -10.33 11.39 -10.56
C VAL A 439 -11.42 11.27 -9.51
N GLY A 440 -11.04 10.85 -8.30
CA GLY A 440 -11.99 10.57 -7.22
C GLY A 440 -12.76 11.77 -6.64
N ILE A 441 -12.48 12.99 -7.11
CA ILE A 441 -13.09 14.21 -6.55
C ILE A 441 -14.53 14.42 -7.02
N PHE A 442 -14.99 13.74 -8.08
CA PHE A 442 -16.33 13.93 -8.65
C PHE A 442 -17.45 13.69 -7.62
N PRO A 443 -18.51 14.52 -7.55
CA PRO A 443 -19.54 14.38 -6.52
C PRO A 443 -20.70 13.51 -6.99
N GLN A 444 -21.09 12.52 -6.18
CA GLN A 444 -22.42 11.92 -6.19
C GLN A 444 -23.28 12.64 -5.16
N VAL A 445 -24.57 12.89 -5.44
CA VAL A 445 -25.36 13.85 -4.65
C VAL A 445 -26.74 13.33 -4.26
N SER A 446 -27.28 13.86 -3.17
CA SER A 446 -28.68 13.69 -2.76
C SER A 446 -29.22 14.99 -2.18
N GLY A 447 -30.52 15.24 -2.36
CA GLY A 447 -31.20 16.47 -1.93
C GLY A 447 -31.04 17.65 -2.89
N VAL A 448 -30.13 17.58 -3.86
CA VAL A 448 -29.94 18.59 -4.92
C VAL A 448 -29.81 17.94 -6.29
N SER A 449 -30.08 18.73 -7.33
CA SER A 449 -29.72 18.42 -8.71
C SER A 449 -28.96 19.60 -9.33
N PHE A 450 -28.11 19.33 -10.32
CA PHE A 450 -27.41 20.37 -11.06
C PHE A 450 -27.06 19.94 -12.48
N THR A 451 -26.68 20.92 -13.28
CA THR A 451 -26.17 20.72 -14.64
C THR A 451 -24.68 21.06 -14.69
N LEU A 452 -23.88 20.14 -15.21
CA LEU A 452 -22.46 20.31 -15.52
C LEU A 452 -22.29 20.83 -16.94
N ASP A 453 -21.89 22.09 -17.08
CA ASP A 453 -21.38 22.65 -18.33
C ASP A 453 -19.88 22.37 -18.46
N SER A 454 -19.55 21.33 -19.23
CA SER A 454 -18.16 20.92 -19.45
C SER A 454 -17.34 21.91 -20.30
N SER A 455 -18.01 22.80 -21.04
CA SER A 455 -17.37 23.82 -21.88
C SER A 455 -16.91 25.05 -21.07
N ALA A 456 -17.48 25.25 -19.89
CA ALA A 456 -17.13 26.35 -19.00
C ALA A 456 -15.77 26.13 -18.29
N PRO A 457 -15.05 27.21 -17.95
CA PRO A 457 -13.82 27.11 -17.17
C PRO A 457 -14.11 26.50 -15.78
N ALA A 458 -13.15 25.74 -15.25
CA ALA A 458 -13.25 25.17 -13.91
C ALA A 458 -13.56 26.26 -12.86
N GLY A 459 -14.52 25.99 -11.98
CA GLY A 459 -15.06 26.98 -11.03
C GLY A 459 -16.33 27.69 -11.52
N SER A 460 -16.74 27.49 -12.78
CA SER A 460 -17.99 28.02 -13.35
C SER A 460 -18.77 26.97 -14.16
N ARG A 461 -18.58 25.70 -13.82
CA ARG A 461 -19.14 24.53 -14.52
C ARG A 461 -20.49 24.08 -13.96
N VAL A 462 -20.83 24.45 -12.72
CA VAL A 462 -22.10 24.07 -12.09
C VAL A 462 -23.15 25.14 -12.34
N VAL A 463 -24.14 24.79 -13.16
CA VAL A 463 -25.31 25.62 -13.49
C VAL A 463 -26.61 24.91 -13.10
N ASN A 464 -27.71 25.65 -12.98
CA ASN A 464 -29.03 25.12 -12.59
C ASN A 464 -28.99 24.27 -11.32
N LEU A 465 -28.27 24.73 -10.28
CA LEU A 465 -28.21 24.06 -8.99
C LEU A 465 -29.54 24.27 -8.25
N GLU A 466 -30.29 23.20 -8.09
CA GLU A 466 -31.65 23.21 -7.58
C GLU A 466 -31.82 22.28 -6.38
N MET A 467 -32.70 22.66 -5.46
CA MET A 467 -33.23 21.82 -4.39
C MET A 467 -34.76 21.82 -4.51
N ASN A 468 -35.37 20.64 -4.61
CA ASN A 468 -36.82 20.49 -4.82
C ASN A 468 -37.36 21.31 -6.02
N GLY A 469 -36.60 21.34 -7.12
CA GLY A 469 -36.97 22.05 -8.37
C GLY A 469 -36.92 23.58 -8.28
N LYS A 470 -36.26 24.14 -7.25
CA LYS A 470 -36.05 25.58 -7.09
C LYS A 470 -34.55 25.87 -6.98
N PRO A 471 -34.05 26.98 -7.55
CA PRO A 471 -32.67 27.39 -7.36
C PRO A 471 -32.30 27.49 -5.88
N ILE A 472 -31.11 27.00 -5.52
CA ILE A 472 -30.61 27.10 -4.14
C ILE A 472 -30.37 28.58 -3.77
N ASP A 473 -30.70 28.97 -2.55
CA ASP A 473 -30.34 30.29 -2.03
C ASP A 473 -28.89 30.26 -1.54
N LEU A 474 -28.00 31.00 -2.20
CA LEU A 474 -26.58 30.99 -1.90
C LEU A 474 -26.24 31.54 -0.50
N THR A 475 -27.13 32.32 0.10
CA THR A 475 -26.96 32.94 1.42
C THR A 475 -27.57 32.10 2.55
N GLN A 476 -28.55 31.25 2.24
CA GLN A 476 -29.19 30.38 3.20
C GLN A 476 -28.22 29.31 3.71
N LYS A 477 -28.43 28.88 4.96
CA LYS A 477 -27.72 27.77 5.58
C LYS A 477 -28.45 26.45 5.35
N TYR A 478 -27.69 25.41 5.06
CA TYR A 478 -28.13 24.04 4.87
C TYR A 478 -27.28 23.10 5.72
N SER A 479 -27.85 21.96 6.09
CA SER A 479 -27.11 20.83 6.62
C SER A 479 -26.64 19.91 5.48
N LEU A 480 -25.35 19.62 5.45
CA LEU A 480 -24.69 18.82 4.43
C LEU A 480 -24.07 17.56 5.07
N ALA A 481 -24.40 16.38 4.55
CA ALA A 481 -23.77 15.12 4.91
C ALA A 481 -22.59 14.83 3.97
N VAL A 482 -21.40 14.69 4.55
CA VAL A 482 -20.15 14.35 3.85
C VAL A 482 -19.32 13.43 4.74
N THR A 483 -18.28 12.79 4.19
CA THR A 483 -17.32 12.09 5.05
C THR A 483 -16.46 13.08 5.84
N ASN A 484 -15.93 12.64 7.00
CA ASN A 484 -14.92 13.36 7.75
C ASN A 484 -13.67 13.67 6.90
N PHE A 485 -13.33 12.79 5.96
CA PHE A 485 -12.29 13.01 4.95
C PHE A 485 -12.56 14.30 4.16
N MET A 486 -13.72 14.43 3.52
CA MET A 486 -14.10 15.65 2.79
C MET A 486 -14.21 16.87 3.72
N HIS A 487 -14.85 16.71 4.88
CA HIS A 487 -15.03 17.78 5.85
C HIS A 487 -13.69 18.35 6.33
N THR A 488 -12.65 17.53 6.42
CA THR A 488 -11.31 17.99 6.84
C THR A 488 -10.44 18.47 5.67
N GLY A 489 -10.99 18.56 4.45
CA GLY A 489 -10.30 19.08 3.26
C GLY A 489 -9.70 18.01 2.34
N GLY A 490 -9.99 16.74 2.61
CA GLY A 490 -9.62 15.61 1.76
C GLY A 490 -10.12 15.80 0.33
N ASP A 491 -9.35 15.28 -0.64
CA ASP A 491 -9.57 15.47 -2.09
C ASP A 491 -9.65 16.95 -2.53
N GLY A 492 -9.19 17.89 -1.70
CA GLY A 492 -9.17 19.32 -2.01
C GLY A 492 -10.46 20.07 -1.65
N TYR A 493 -11.39 19.45 -0.93
CA TYR A 493 -12.65 20.06 -0.46
C TYR A 493 -12.43 21.09 0.68
N SER A 494 -11.50 22.03 0.47
CA SER A 494 -11.04 23.02 1.46
C SER A 494 -12.14 23.97 1.96
N MET A 495 -13.16 24.22 1.14
CA MET A 495 -14.33 25.03 1.48
C MET A 495 -15.17 24.47 2.64
N LEU A 496 -14.94 23.20 3.01
CA LEU A 496 -15.66 22.51 4.09
C LEU A 496 -14.93 22.52 5.44
N VAL A 497 -13.62 22.82 5.48
CA VAL A 497 -12.73 22.61 6.67
C VAL A 497 -13.20 23.29 7.96
N ASN A 498 -13.91 24.42 7.85
CA ASN A 498 -14.37 25.22 8.98
C ASN A 498 -15.89 25.15 9.19
N ALA A 499 -16.59 24.27 8.48
CA ALA A 499 -18.02 24.13 8.62
C ALA A 499 -18.35 23.57 10.03
N PRO A 500 -19.25 24.19 10.80
CA PRO A 500 -19.64 23.67 12.10
C PRO A 500 -20.24 22.26 11.98
N ILE A 501 -19.76 21.31 12.78
CA ILE A 501 -20.36 19.97 12.87
C ILE A 501 -21.68 20.08 13.63
N LEU A 502 -22.76 19.65 12.99
CA LEU A 502 -24.10 19.52 13.57
C LEU A 502 -24.35 18.11 14.13
N GLY A 503 -23.62 17.10 13.63
CA GLY A 503 -23.67 15.73 14.14
C GLY A 503 -22.60 14.83 13.52
N GLU A 504 -22.14 13.84 14.27
CA GLU A 504 -21.23 12.79 13.82
C GLU A 504 -21.96 11.44 13.81
N TYR A 505 -21.77 10.69 12.75
CA TYR A 505 -22.39 9.39 12.53
C TYR A 505 -21.31 8.31 12.41
N GLY A 506 -21.75 7.06 12.28
CA GLY A 506 -20.86 5.91 12.12
C GLY A 506 -20.01 5.97 10.87
N LEU A 507 -19.26 4.89 10.64
CA LEU A 507 -18.48 4.73 9.42
C LEU A 507 -19.39 4.79 8.19
N ALA A 508 -18.86 5.23 7.06
CA ALA A 508 -19.57 5.28 5.78
C ALA A 508 -20.25 3.94 5.43
N ASP A 509 -19.56 2.83 5.67
CA ASP A 509 -20.10 1.49 5.45
C ASP A 509 -21.19 1.12 6.48
N ASP A 510 -21.09 1.60 7.72
CA ASP A 510 -22.14 1.43 8.74
C ASP A 510 -23.38 2.26 8.40
N VAL A 511 -23.21 3.48 7.90
CA VAL A 511 -24.29 4.36 7.45
C VAL A 511 -25.03 3.71 6.27
N LEU A 512 -24.28 3.20 5.29
CA LEU A 512 -24.86 2.44 4.18
C LEU A 512 -25.60 1.20 4.67
N ALA A 513 -25.02 0.43 5.60
CA ALA A 513 -25.66 -0.75 6.15
C ALA A 513 -26.94 -0.42 6.94
N ALA A 514 -26.93 0.66 7.72
CA ALA A 514 -28.09 1.14 8.44
C ALA A 514 -29.23 1.52 7.49
N TRP A 515 -28.92 2.22 6.39
CA TRP A 515 -29.89 2.57 5.36
C TRP A 515 -30.53 1.33 4.71
N ILE A 516 -29.71 0.37 4.29
CA ILE A 516 -30.18 -0.89 3.69
C ILE A 516 -31.07 -1.68 4.66
N SER A 517 -30.71 -1.71 5.94
CA SER A 517 -31.46 -2.46 6.97
C SER A 517 -32.86 -1.91 7.25
N ARG A 518 -33.12 -0.65 6.91
CA ARG A 518 -34.45 -0.02 7.02
C ARG A 518 -35.40 -0.45 5.89
N GLY A 519 -34.90 -1.18 4.90
CA GLY A 519 -35.68 -1.60 3.73
C GLY A 519 -35.93 -0.45 2.74
N GLU A 520 -35.10 0.59 2.78
CA GLU A 520 -35.22 1.76 1.92
C GLU A 520 -35.05 1.37 0.45
N THR A 521 -35.96 1.89 -0.39
CA THR A 521 -36.10 1.42 -1.77
C THR A 521 -35.00 2.00 -2.65
N LEU A 522 -34.50 1.18 -3.57
CA LEU A 522 -33.52 1.57 -4.57
C LEU A 522 -34.20 2.38 -5.69
N HIS A 523 -33.93 3.68 -5.73
CA HIS A 523 -34.40 4.57 -6.79
C HIS A 523 -33.56 4.42 -8.07
N ASN A 524 -34.15 4.71 -9.23
CA ASN A 524 -33.38 4.76 -10.49
C ASN A 524 -32.61 6.09 -10.55
N SER A 525 -31.41 6.07 -11.14
CA SER A 525 -30.60 7.28 -11.38
C SER A 525 -31.03 8.01 -12.67
N GLY A 526 -30.62 9.27 -12.81
CA GLY A 526 -30.63 9.98 -14.09
C GLY A 526 -31.24 11.39 -14.06
N GLU A 527 -31.40 11.98 -12.88
CA GLU A 527 -32.05 13.29 -12.75
C GLU A 527 -31.25 14.29 -11.91
N ARG A 528 -30.21 13.86 -11.19
CA ARG A 528 -29.46 14.69 -10.25
C ARG A 528 -28.26 15.39 -10.88
N ILE A 529 -27.58 14.77 -11.84
CA ILE A 529 -26.41 15.37 -12.52
C ILE A 529 -26.59 15.27 -14.03
N ARG A 530 -26.88 16.41 -14.67
CA ARG A 530 -27.04 16.50 -16.13
C ARG A 530 -25.77 17.06 -16.74
N ILE A 531 -25.25 16.47 -17.81
CA ILE A 531 -24.03 16.96 -18.47
C ILE A 531 -24.41 17.63 -19.80
N LEU A 532 -24.08 18.91 -19.94
CA LEU A 532 -24.20 19.63 -21.21
C LEU A 532 -22.96 19.30 -22.06
N GLY A 533 -23.19 18.80 -23.28
CA GLY A 533 -22.15 18.61 -24.30
C GLY A 533 -22.02 17.21 -24.89
N THR A 534 -22.74 16.19 -24.40
CA THR A 534 -22.77 14.87 -25.05
C THR A 534 -23.90 14.78 -26.08
N GLY A 535 -23.86 15.65 -27.09
CA GLY A 535 -24.59 15.40 -28.32
C GLY A 535 -23.84 14.31 -29.10
N ASN A 536 -24.53 13.19 -29.37
CA ASN A 536 -24.16 12.08 -30.26
C ASN A 536 -22.73 12.10 -30.84
N LYS A 537 -21.91 11.14 -30.41
CA LYS A 537 -20.98 10.45 -31.30
C LYS A 537 -21.19 8.96 -31.19
#